data_AF-A0A9D7UJL3-F1
#
_entry.id   AF-A0A9D7UJL3-F1
#
_cell.length_a   1.000
_cell.length_b   1.000
_cell.length_c   1.000
_cell.angle_alpha   90.00
_cell.angle_beta   90.00
_cell.angle_gamma   90.00
#
_symmetry.space_group_name_H-M   'P 1'
#
loop_
_entity.id
_entity.type
_entity.pdbx_description
1 polymer ?
#
loop_
_entity_poly.entity_id
_entity_poly.type
_entity_poly.pdbx_seq_one_letter_code
_entity_poly.pdbx_strand_id
1 'polypeptide(L)'
;MTWKLRDQAKQLNSPPLQGRGRGWGLSAERIEQLGGHAKDNRREPTEPEKRLWHTLSRSQLGGYKFRRQAVIGQFIVDFLCPQKGLIVEVDGHTHTDPAQDAWRDRKLTDMGFRVFRVSNTDVMQ
;
A
#
# COMPACT_ATOMS: atom_id res chain seq x y z
N MET A 1 -40.94 6.95 -16.28
CA MET A 1 -40.00 6.11 -17.06
C MET A 1 -38.65 6.19 -16.38
N THR A 2 -38.24 5.11 -15.73
CA THR A 2 -37.24 5.06 -14.66
C THR A 2 -35.83 4.97 -15.24
N TRP A 3 -35.06 6.06 -15.16
CA TRP A 3 -33.65 6.05 -15.54
C TRP A 3 -32.84 5.37 -14.43
N LYS A 4 -32.41 4.13 -14.66
CA LYS A 4 -31.53 3.40 -13.74
C LYS A 4 -30.12 4.01 -13.78
N LEU A 5 -29.81 4.83 -12.79
CA LEU A 5 -28.45 5.20 -12.38
C LEU A 5 -27.74 3.98 -11.77
N ARG A 6 -27.36 3.01 -12.60
CA ARG A 6 -26.40 1.96 -12.21
C ARG A 6 -25.40 1.80 -13.34
N ASP A 7 -24.13 1.70 -12.98
CA ASP A 7 -23.00 1.30 -13.82
C ASP A 7 -22.18 2.37 -14.57
N GLN A 8 -21.88 3.52 -13.95
CA GLN A 8 -20.70 4.33 -14.38
C GLN A 8 -19.53 4.35 -13.36
N ALA A 9 -19.62 3.63 -12.23
CA ALA A 9 -18.56 3.62 -11.21
C ALA A 9 -17.67 2.36 -11.23
N LYS A 10 -17.58 1.63 -12.36
CA LYS A 10 -16.87 0.34 -12.46
C LYS A 10 -15.60 0.35 -13.32
N GLN A 11 -15.05 1.51 -13.66
CA GLN A 11 -13.65 1.57 -14.10
C GLN A 11 -12.76 1.81 -12.88
N LEU A 12 -12.58 0.74 -12.11
CA LEU A 12 -11.59 0.66 -11.04
C LEU A 12 -10.19 0.60 -11.70
N ASN A 13 -9.50 1.74 -11.78
CA ASN A 13 -8.11 1.86 -12.25
C ASN A 13 -7.10 1.28 -11.25
N SER A 14 -7.42 0.16 -10.62
CA SER A 14 -6.51 -0.58 -9.76
C SER A 14 -5.68 -1.50 -10.64
N PRO A 15 -4.34 -1.43 -10.58
CA PRO A 15 -3.51 -2.45 -11.22
C PRO A 15 -3.95 -3.82 -10.72
N PRO A 16 -4.04 -4.86 -11.58
CA PRO A 16 -4.35 -6.18 -11.11
C PRO A 16 -3.30 -6.57 -10.06
N LEU A 17 -3.75 -6.81 -8.82
CA LEU A 17 -2.90 -7.38 -7.78
C LEU A 17 -2.60 -8.82 -8.18
N GLN A 18 -1.65 -9.01 -9.09
CA GLN A 18 -1.23 -10.33 -9.54
C GLN A 18 -0.70 -11.09 -8.32
N GLY A 19 -1.39 -12.17 -7.98
CA GLY A 19 -1.45 -12.74 -6.64
C GLY A 19 -0.11 -12.82 -5.91
N ARG A 20 -0.06 -12.22 -4.70
CA ARG A 20 1.04 -12.34 -3.72
C ARG A 20 2.46 -12.30 -4.32
N GLY A 21 2.72 -11.45 -5.32
CA GLY A 21 4.08 -11.31 -5.88
C GLY A 21 4.40 -12.21 -7.09
N ARG A 22 3.59 -13.23 -7.41
CA ARG A 22 3.90 -14.21 -8.49
C ARG A 22 3.88 -13.62 -9.91
N GLY A 23 3.24 -12.49 -10.11
CA GLY A 23 3.20 -11.78 -11.40
C GLY A 23 4.47 -11.01 -11.75
N TRP A 24 5.44 -10.93 -10.83
CA TRP A 24 6.58 -10.02 -10.93
C TRP A 24 7.94 -10.72 -11.14
N GLY A 25 7.94 -12.01 -11.50
CA GLY A 25 9.17 -12.76 -11.78
C GLY A 25 10.02 -13.11 -10.55
N LEU A 26 9.45 -13.04 -9.34
CA LEU A 26 10.15 -13.40 -8.10
C LEU A 26 10.14 -14.91 -7.84
N SER A 27 11.23 -15.42 -7.23
CA SER A 27 11.29 -16.81 -6.77
C SER A 27 10.29 -17.07 -5.65
N ALA A 28 9.87 -18.34 -5.49
CA ALA A 28 8.94 -18.74 -4.43
C ALA A 28 9.50 -18.40 -3.03
N GLU A 29 10.79 -18.64 -2.82
CA GLU A 29 11.49 -18.30 -1.58
C GLU A 29 11.44 -16.81 -1.28
N ARG A 30 11.67 -15.96 -2.29
CA ARG A 30 11.61 -14.50 -2.10
C ARG A 30 10.20 -14.03 -1.74
N ILE A 31 9.19 -14.63 -2.35
CA ILE A 31 7.77 -14.36 -2.03
C ILE A 31 7.46 -14.76 -0.59
N GLU A 32 7.97 -15.89 -0.13
CA GLU A 32 7.80 -16.36 1.25
C GLU A 32 8.48 -15.42 2.24
N GLN A 33 9.73 -15.03 1.99
CA GLN A 33 10.46 -14.06 2.81
C GLN A 33 9.70 -12.73 2.94
N LEU A 34 9.23 -12.15 1.83
CA LEU A 34 8.44 -10.92 1.83
C LEU A 34 7.12 -11.10 2.60
N GLY A 35 6.47 -12.25 2.44
CA GLY A 35 5.26 -12.59 3.19
C GLY A 35 5.50 -12.71 4.69
N GLY A 36 6.64 -13.28 5.09
CA GLY A 36 7.12 -13.37 6.46
C GLY A 36 7.35 -12.00 7.08
N HIS A 37 8.19 -11.17 6.47
CA HIS A 37 8.43 -9.80 6.94
C HIS A 37 7.14 -8.98 7.03
N ALA A 38 6.27 -9.06 6.02
CA ALA A 38 4.99 -8.36 6.06
C ALA A 38 4.09 -8.84 7.22
N LYS A 39 4.19 -10.11 7.61
CA LYS A 39 3.46 -10.67 8.75
C LYS A 39 4.04 -10.18 10.07
N ASP A 40 5.36 -10.07 10.18
CA ASP A 40 6.03 -9.60 11.39
C ASP A 40 5.81 -8.10 11.59
N ASN A 41 5.94 -7.27 10.54
CA ASN A 41 5.56 -5.86 10.58
C ASN A 41 4.08 -5.67 10.98
N ARG A 42 3.20 -6.62 10.64
CA ARG A 42 1.81 -6.57 11.07
C ARG A 42 1.62 -6.91 12.55
N ARG A 43 2.52 -7.67 13.15
CA ARG A 43 2.48 -8.01 14.58
C ARG A 43 3.09 -6.89 15.41
N GLU A 44 4.14 -6.28 14.89
CA GLU A 44 4.95 -5.27 15.58
C GLU A 44 5.04 -3.97 14.76
N PRO A 45 3.91 -3.29 14.49
CA PRO A 45 3.94 -2.00 13.80
C PRO A 45 4.56 -0.91 14.68
N THR A 46 5.12 0.12 14.05
CA THR A 46 5.54 1.35 14.77
C THR A 46 4.33 2.09 15.35
N GLU A 47 4.53 2.94 16.36
CA GLU A 47 3.43 3.74 16.95
C GLU A 47 2.72 4.64 15.92
N PRO A 48 3.41 5.36 15.02
CA PRO A 48 2.77 6.06 13.92
C PRO A 48 1.91 5.14 13.04
N GLU A 49 2.43 3.98 12.61
CA GLU A 49 1.66 3.02 11.82
C GLU A 49 0.40 2.54 12.57
N LYS A 50 0.50 2.28 13.88
CA LYS A 50 -0.66 1.88 14.71
C LYS A 50 -1.75 2.95 14.68
N ARG A 51 -1.38 4.22 14.89
CA ARG A 51 -2.31 5.35 14.88
C ARG A 51 -2.96 5.52 13.51
N LEU A 52 -2.15 5.54 12.45
CA LEU A 52 -2.67 5.69 11.10
C LEU A 52 -3.58 4.51 10.72
N TRP A 53 -3.23 3.28 11.11
CA TRP A 53 -4.09 2.12 10.88
C TRP A 53 -5.43 2.23 11.59
N HIS A 54 -5.49 2.76 12.81
CA HIS A 54 -6.76 2.98 13.51
C HIS A 54 -7.73 3.82 12.66
N THR A 55 -7.21 4.87 12.02
CA THR A 55 -7.97 5.78 11.14
C THR A 55 -8.32 5.16 9.78
N LEU A 56 -7.41 4.41 9.16
CA LEU A 56 -7.62 3.83 7.82
C LEU A 56 -8.45 2.53 7.86
N SER A 57 -8.43 1.81 8.98
CA SER A 57 -9.12 0.54 9.13
C SER A 57 -10.65 0.70 9.14
N ARG A 58 -11.35 -0.42 8.94
CA ARG A 58 -12.84 -0.48 8.95
C ARG A 58 -13.52 0.43 7.92
N SER A 59 -12.79 0.87 6.90
CA SER A 59 -13.29 1.76 5.85
C SER A 59 -13.80 3.11 6.33
N GLN A 60 -13.25 3.61 7.44
CA GLN A 60 -13.64 4.90 8.04
C GLN A 60 -13.34 6.09 7.11
N LEU A 61 -12.29 5.98 6.29
CA LEU A 61 -11.94 7.02 5.31
C LEU A 61 -12.74 6.84 4.00
N GLY A 62 -13.87 7.53 3.90
CA GLY A 62 -14.67 7.61 2.67
C GLY A 62 -15.19 6.26 2.15
N GLY A 63 -15.30 5.23 3.01
CA GLY A 63 -15.72 3.89 2.63
C GLY A 63 -14.65 3.06 1.90
N TYR A 64 -13.41 3.56 1.79
CA TYR A 64 -12.33 2.86 1.09
C TYR A 64 -11.66 1.82 1.97
N LYS A 65 -11.27 0.68 1.38
CA LYS A 65 -10.62 -0.41 2.11
C LYS A 65 -9.12 -0.25 2.03
N PHE A 66 -8.47 -0.25 3.18
CA PHE A 66 -7.02 -0.28 3.27
C PHE A 66 -6.53 -1.65 3.70
N ARG A 67 -5.36 -2.04 3.18
CA ARG A 67 -4.57 -3.18 3.62
C ARG A 67 -3.28 -2.63 4.21
N ARG A 68 -2.79 -3.22 5.29
CA ARG A 68 -1.52 -2.84 5.91
C ARG A 68 -0.41 -3.85 5.57
N GLN A 69 0.82 -3.36 5.41
CA GLN A 69 2.02 -4.13 5.11
C GLN A 69 1.79 -5.02 3.87
N ALA A 70 1.37 -4.41 2.77
CA ALA A 70 0.99 -5.12 1.55
C ALA A 70 2.23 -5.41 0.69
N VAL A 71 2.32 -6.63 0.16
CA VAL A 71 3.41 -6.99 -0.78
C VAL A 71 3.00 -6.61 -2.20
N ILE A 72 3.81 -5.77 -2.85
CA ILE A 72 3.66 -5.32 -4.25
C ILE A 72 5.00 -5.52 -4.96
N GLY A 73 5.06 -6.45 -5.91
CA GLY A 73 6.33 -6.87 -6.49
C GLY A 73 7.29 -7.32 -5.39
N GLN A 74 8.46 -6.67 -5.35
CA GLN A 74 9.51 -6.91 -4.36
C GLN A 74 9.45 -6.00 -3.13
N PHE A 75 8.40 -5.18 -3.01
CA PHE A 75 8.27 -4.18 -1.96
C PHE A 75 7.18 -4.59 -0.97
N ILE A 76 7.40 -4.22 0.29
CA ILE A 76 6.35 -4.16 1.31
C ILE A 76 6.02 -2.67 1.45
N VAL A 77 4.73 -2.35 1.42
CA VAL A 77 4.23 -0.99 1.59
C VAL A 77 3.35 -0.90 2.83
N ASP A 78 3.44 0.20 3.58
CA ASP A 78 2.79 0.29 4.89
C ASP A 78 1.28 0.19 4.78
N PHE A 79 0.69 0.93 3.84
CA PHE A 79 -0.74 0.85 3.55
C PHE A 79 -1.02 0.90 2.05
N LEU A 80 -2.00 0.11 1.62
CA LEU A 80 -2.51 0.07 0.25
C LEU A 80 -4.02 0.23 0.27
N CYS A 81 -4.54 1.18 -0.50
CA CYS A 81 -5.93 1.25 -0.92
C CYS A 81 -6.05 0.69 -2.34
N PRO A 82 -6.44 -0.59 -2.51
CA PRO A 82 -6.50 -1.20 -3.83
C PRO A 82 -7.41 -0.42 -4.77
N GLN A 83 -8.61 -0.02 -4.31
CA GLN A 83 -9.61 0.67 -5.13
C GLN A 83 -9.13 1.98 -5.77
N LYS A 84 -8.07 2.59 -5.23
CA LYS A 84 -7.53 3.88 -5.72
C LYS A 84 -6.11 3.77 -6.28
N GLY A 85 -5.53 2.57 -6.29
CA GLY A 85 -4.12 2.38 -6.61
C GLY A 85 -3.23 3.29 -5.76
N LEU A 86 -3.60 3.50 -4.49
CA LEU A 86 -2.92 4.45 -3.59
C LEU A 86 -2.15 3.67 -2.54
N ILE A 87 -0.86 3.98 -2.45
CA ILE A 87 0.05 3.56 -1.39
C ILE A 87 0.20 4.74 -0.43
N VAL A 88 0.12 4.45 0.87
CA VAL A 88 0.44 5.42 1.92
C VAL A 88 1.58 4.85 2.74
N GLU A 89 2.69 5.57 2.79
CA GLU A 89 3.91 5.24 3.55
C GLU A 89 4.01 6.19 4.74
N VAL A 90 4.43 5.66 5.88
CA VAL A 90 4.75 6.48 7.04
C VAL A 90 6.24 6.83 6.97
N ASP A 91 6.54 8.11 6.84
CA ASP A 91 7.92 8.59 6.78
C ASP A 91 8.53 8.61 8.18
N GLY A 92 9.04 7.44 8.56
CA GLY A 92 10.04 7.31 9.60
C GLY A 92 11.40 7.58 9.00
N HIS A 93 11.87 8.82 9.10
CA HIS A 93 13.18 9.26 8.63
C HIS A 93 14.22 8.17 8.87
N THR A 94 14.58 7.48 7.81
CA THR A 94 15.66 6.49 7.79
C THR A 94 16.70 7.04 6.84
N HIS A 95 17.98 6.89 7.20
CA HIS A 95 19.13 7.31 6.41
C HIS A 95 19.25 6.46 5.13
N THR A 96 18.22 6.51 4.29
CA THR A 96 18.14 5.81 3.02
C THR A 96 18.72 6.71 1.95
N ASP A 97 19.43 6.10 1.00
CA ASP A 97 19.94 6.81 -0.17
C ASP A 97 18.77 7.39 -0.99
N PRO A 98 18.71 8.72 -1.23
CA PRO A 98 17.67 9.34 -2.05
C PRO A 98 17.50 8.70 -3.43
N ALA A 99 18.58 8.16 -4.02
CA ALA A 99 18.52 7.46 -5.30
C ALA A 99 17.74 6.15 -5.21
N GLN A 100 17.87 5.43 -4.08
CA GLN A 100 17.14 4.20 -3.82
C GLN A 100 15.65 4.47 -3.62
N ASP A 101 15.30 5.54 -2.91
CA ASP A 101 13.90 5.94 -2.70
C ASP A 101 13.25 6.38 -4.02
N ALA A 102 13.94 7.18 -4.82
CA ALA A 102 13.46 7.58 -6.14
C ALA A 102 13.25 6.37 -7.07
N TRP A 103 14.16 5.38 -7.01
CA TRP A 103 14.03 4.14 -7.77
C TRP A 103 12.83 3.30 -7.31
N ARG A 104 12.65 3.15 -5.98
CA ARG A 104 11.50 2.46 -5.39
C ARG A 104 10.18 3.09 -5.83
N ASP A 105 10.08 4.40 -5.74
CA ASP A 105 8.89 5.16 -6.13
C ASP A 105 8.59 5.02 -7.61
N ARG A 106 9.64 5.11 -8.45
CA ARG A 106 9.51 4.91 -9.89
C ARG A 106 8.94 3.53 -10.20
N LYS A 107 9.44 2.46 -9.54
CA LYS A 107 8.94 1.10 -9.76
C LYS A 107 7.49 0.94 -9.33
N LEU A 108 7.10 1.46 -8.17
CA LEU A 108 5.71 1.42 -7.73
C LEU A 108 4.78 2.20 -8.68
N THR A 109 5.28 3.31 -9.22
CA THR A 109 4.57 4.12 -10.22
C THR A 109 4.41 3.40 -11.55
N ASP A 110 5.47 2.76 -12.06
CA ASP A 110 5.42 1.95 -13.29
C ASP A 110 4.44 0.76 -13.14
N MET A 111 4.22 0.28 -11.91
CA MET A 111 3.20 -0.73 -11.58
C MET A 111 1.78 -0.16 -11.46
N GLY A 112 1.60 1.16 -11.66
CA GLY A 112 0.31 1.87 -11.65
C GLY A 112 -0.16 2.32 -10.27
N PHE A 113 0.73 2.39 -9.27
CA PHE A 113 0.40 2.93 -7.95
C PHE A 113 0.88 4.37 -7.78
N ARG A 114 0.15 5.15 -7.00
CA ARG A 114 0.60 6.46 -6.50
C ARG A 114 1.08 6.30 -5.06
N VAL A 115 2.21 6.89 -4.73
CA VAL A 115 2.78 6.86 -3.37
C VAL A 115 2.52 8.21 -2.69
N PHE A 116 1.94 8.17 -1.49
CA PHE A 116 1.75 9.33 -0.63
C PHE A 116 2.48 9.07 0.70
N ARG A 117 3.32 10.01 1.13
CA ARG A 117 4.06 9.91 2.40
C ARG A 117 3.40 10.79 3.45
N VAL A 118 3.25 10.27 4.65
CA VAL A 118 2.79 11.01 5.82
C VAL A 118 3.93 11.04 6.83
N SER A 119 4.30 12.21 7.32
CA SER A 119 5.40 12.31 8.28
C SER A 119 5.00 11.69 9.62
N ASN A 120 5.97 11.12 10.34
CA ASN A 120 5.76 10.67 11.72
C ASN A 120 5.14 11.77 12.59
N THR A 121 5.60 13.01 12.45
CA THR A 121 5.08 14.14 13.21
C THR A 121 3.59 14.36 12.93
N ASP A 122 3.17 14.35 11.66
CA ASP A 122 1.76 14.55 11.30
C ASP A 122 0.85 13.44 11.83
N VAL A 123 1.35 12.19 11.91
CA VAL A 123 0.59 11.06 12.44
C VAL A 123 0.47 11.09 13.96
N MET A 124 1.45 11.69 14.65
CA MET A 124 1.55 11.67 16.11
C MET A 124 0.85 12.85 16.81
N GLN A 125 0.39 13.85 16.05
CA GLN A 125 -0.40 14.99 16.55
C GLN A 125 -1.80 14.59 17.04
#